data_AF-A0A3Q4M139-F1
#
_entry.id   AF-A0A3Q4M139-F1
#
_cell.length_a   1.000
_cell.length_b   1.000
_cell.length_c   1.000
_cell.angle_alpha   90.00
_cell.angle_beta   90.00
_cell.angle_gamma   90.00
#
_symmetry.space_group_name_H-M   'P 1'
#
loop_
_entity.id
_entity.type
_entity.pdbx_description
1 polymer ?
#
loop_
_entity_poly.entity_id
_entity_poly.type
_entity_poly.pdbx_seq_one_letter_code
_entity_poly.pdbx_strand_id
1 'polypeptide(L)'
;MPPKKQHLKPTAANVSSSLDLESEDISLETTVPTTEDVSSSDEQRNGSQKVTRQLIERKELLHNIQLLKIELSQKNLIIDNMKADHMSKIEELEERLNDALHQKQVLVLRLDNQLKLTQEENRKQQALRKQEMEAILLRQQQLEETNRQLCEKAGELRRSLRDLDLSQDRYQELRGLPEDKISIQEYVAMRFYEVVTPLRAQLVELSLKNSSVTEELDMHRTKMKTLIEVKHTNPT
;
A
#
# COMPACT_ATOMS: atom_id res chain seq x y z
N MET A 1 -32.45 3.00 13.02
CA MET A 1 -33.92 3.09 12.95
C MET A 1 -34.40 2.26 11.77
N PRO A 2 -35.35 1.33 11.94
CA PRO A 2 -35.81 0.44 10.88
C PRO A 2 -37.11 0.95 10.23
N PRO A 3 -37.40 0.69 8.94
CA PRO A 3 -38.74 0.84 8.40
C PRO A 3 -39.53 -0.47 8.48
N LYS A 4 -40.82 -0.31 8.81
CA LYS A 4 -41.84 -1.33 9.07
C LYS A 4 -42.28 -2.04 7.78
N LYS A 5 -42.52 -3.34 7.91
CA LYS A 5 -43.27 -4.18 6.98
C LYS A 5 -44.76 -3.81 7.03
N GLN A 6 -45.41 -3.68 5.87
CA GLN A 6 -46.85 -3.78 5.73
C GLN A 6 -47.17 -4.87 4.69
N HIS A 7 -47.84 -5.92 5.16
CA HIS A 7 -48.57 -6.89 4.37
C HIS A 7 -50.05 -6.49 4.38
N LEU A 8 -50.74 -6.65 3.24
CA LEU A 8 -52.19 -6.95 3.03
C LEU A 8 -52.45 -6.77 1.52
N LYS A 9 -52.28 -7.82 0.70
CA LYS A 9 -53.27 -8.80 0.17
C LYS A 9 -54.15 -8.28 -1.00
N PRO A 10 -54.55 -9.18 -1.92
CA PRO A 10 -54.73 -8.92 -3.35
C PRO A 10 -56.21 -8.72 -3.75
N THR A 11 -56.45 -7.98 -4.82
CA THR A 11 -57.79 -7.85 -5.41
C THR A 11 -57.72 -7.77 -6.93
N ALA A 12 -58.66 -8.47 -7.55
CA ALA A 12 -59.12 -8.40 -8.95
C ALA A 12 -58.29 -9.13 -10.01
N ALA A 13 -58.72 -10.37 -10.24
CA ALA A 13 -58.66 -11.04 -11.52
C ALA A 13 -59.56 -10.34 -12.56
N ASN A 14 -59.24 -10.60 -13.84
CA ASN A 14 -60.10 -10.53 -15.03
C ASN A 14 -60.40 -9.16 -15.64
N VAL A 15 -59.75 -8.87 -16.79
CA VAL A 15 -60.47 -8.64 -18.05
C VAL A 15 -59.58 -9.07 -19.22
N SER A 16 -59.73 -10.33 -19.63
CA SER A 16 -59.36 -10.80 -20.96
C SER A 16 -60.63 -11.31 -21.63
N SER A 17 -60.73 -11.07 -22.93
CA SER A 17 -61.77 -11.50 -23.88
C SER A 17 -63.20 -11.05 -23.61
N SER A 18 -63.68 -10.09 -24.39
CA SER A 18 -64.66 -10.36 -25.46
C SER A 18 -65.02 -9.01 -26.06
N LEU A 19 -64.43 -8.67 -27.21
CA LEU A 19 -65.00 -7.67 -28.10
C LEU A 19 -65.75 -8.47 -29.16
N ASP A 20 -66.98 -8.84 -28.82
CA ASP A 20 -68.02 -9.16 -29.77
C ASP A 20 -68.24 -7.91 -30.64
N LEU A 21 -67.50 -7.83 -31.74
CA LEU A 21 -67.91 -7.06 -32.88
C LEU A 21 -68.94 -7.91 -33.59
N GLU A 22 -70.20 -7.72 -33.21
CA GLU A 22 -71.37 -8.08 -34.01
C GLU A 22 -71.16 -7.50 -35.41
N SER A 23 -70.59 -8.33 -36.29
CA SER A 23 -70.68 -8.16 -37.72
C SER A 23 -72.14 -8.41 -38.08
N GLU A 24 -72.95 -7.34 -38.08
CA GLU A 24 -74.16 -7.32 -38.89
C GLU A 24 -73.74 -7.50 -40.34
N ASP A 25 -73.75 -8.75 -40.80
CA ASP A 25 -73.83 -9.12 -42.21
C ASP A 25 -75.07 -8.43 -42.78
N ILE A 26 -74.86 -7.27 -43.41
CA ILE A 26 -75.86 -6.71 -44.32
C ILE A 26 -75.88 -7.64 -45.53
N SER A 27 -76.72 -8.67 -45.45
CA SER A 27 -77.13 -9.49 -46.58
C SER A 27 -77.50 -8.59 -47.76
N LEU A 28 -76.64 -8.58 -48.78
CA LEU A 28 -76.95 -8.05 -50.09
C LEU A 28 -77.89 -9.03 -50.80
N GLU A 29 -79.14 -9.07 -50.35
CA GLU A 29 -80.18 -9.82 -51.03
C GLU A 29 -80.49 -9.12 -52.36
N THR A 30 -79.98 -9.71 -53.44
CA THR A 30 -80.27 -9.28 -54.82
C THR A 30 -81.66 -9.79 -55.17
N THR A 31 -82.70 -9.02 -54.84
CA THR A 31 -84.04 -9.29 -55.37
C THR A 31 -84.10 -8.84 -56.82
N VAL A 32 -84.09 -9.81 -57.73
CA VAL A 32 -84.45 -9.64 -59.14
C VAL A 32 -85.93 -9.25 -59.20
N PRO A 33 -86.32 -8.13 -59.85
CA PRO A 33 -87.73 -7.77 -59.99
C PRO A 33 -88.36 -8.56 -61.14
N THR A 34 -89.17 -9.56 -60.81
CA THR A 34 -90.15 -10.13 -61.73
C THR A 34 -91.52 -9.53 -61.44
N THR A 35 -92.01 -8.66 -62.31
CA THR A 35 -93.28 -8.77 -63.08
C THR A 35 -93.75 -7.40 -63.59
N GLU A 36 -93.71 -7.27 -64.91
CA GLU A 36 -94.71 -6.74 -65.87
C GLU A 36 -95.64 -5.54 -65.53
N ASP A 37 -95.51 -4.52 -66.40
CA ASP A 37 -96.51 -3.64 -67.02
C ASP A 37 -97.56 -2.90 -66.16
N VAL A 38 -97.37 -1.57 -66.04
CA VAL A 38 -98.28 -0.56 -66.63
C VAL A 38 -97.57 0.79 -66.78
N SER A 39 -97.67 1.34 -67.98
CA SER A 39 -97.16 2.65 -68.40
C SER A 39 -98.19 3.77 -68.15
N SER A 40 -97.67 4.99 -67.94
CA SER A 40 -98.29 6.33 -68.08
C SER A 40 -98.74 7.10 -66.82
N SER A 41 -97.90 8.03 -66.35
CA SER A 41 -98.30 9.38 -65.88
C SER A 41 -97.07 10.32 -65.83
N ASP A 42 -97.12 11.47 -66.51
CA ASP A 42 -95.97 12.32 -66.90
C ASP A 42 -95.79 13.59 -66.02
N GLU A 43 -96.28 13.60 -64.78
CA GLU A 43 -96.06 14.70 -63.81
C GLU A 43 -95.04 14.34 -62.69
N GLN A 44 -94.43 13.13 -62.73
CA GLN A 44 -93.49 12.66 -61.70
C GLN A 44 -91.99 12.90 -62.02
N ARG A 45 -91.64 13.39 -63.23
CA ARG A 45 -90.23 13.42 -63.71
C ARG A 45 -89.27 14.28 -62.88
N ASN A 46 -89.75 15.38 -62.29
CA ASN A 46 -88.92 16.26 -61.46
C ASN A 46 -88.71 15.72 -60.03
N GLY A 47 -89.61 14.88 -59.52
CA GLY A 47 -89.47 14.23 -58.22
C GLY A 47 -88.52 13.03 -58.29
N SER A 48 -88.65 12.21 -59.33
CA SER A 48 -87.80 11.02 -59.52
C SER A 48 -86.33 11.36 -59.76
N GLN A 49 -86.01 12.41 -60.54
CA GLN A 49 -84.63 12.88 -60.71
C GLN A 49 -84.01 13.42 -59.40
N LYS A 50 -84.78 14.13 -58.57
CA LYS A 50 -84.31 14.61 -57.26
C LYS A 50 -84.05 13.46 -56.29
N VAL A 51 -84.94 12.44 -56.28
CA VAL A 51 -84.78 11.23 -55.46
C VAL A 51 -83.55 10.43 -55.89
N THR A 52 -83.33 10.27 -57.20
CA THR A 52 -82.13 9.58 -57.72
C THR A 52 -80.84 10.33 -57.37
N ARG A 53 -80.84 11.67 -57.44
CA ARG A 53 -79.67 12.48 -57.06
C ARG A 53 -79.36 12.38 -55.55
N GLN A 54 -80.38 12.46 -54.70
CA GLN A 54 -80.24 12.27 -53.26
C GLN A 54 -79.73 10.86 -52.91
N LEU A 55 -80.16 9.84 -53.67
CA LEU A 55 -79.69 8.48 -53.48
C LEU A 55 -78.21 8.31 -53.86
N ILE A 56 -77.75 8.95 -54.93
CA ILE A 56 -76.35 8.95 -55.35
C ILE A 56 -75.49 9.66 -54.29
N GLU A 57 -75.89 10.85 -53.85
CA GLU A 57 -75.19 11.62 -52.82
C GLU A 57 -75.10 10.84 -51.49
N ARG A 58 -76.19 10.15 -51.10
CA ARG A 58 -76.18 9.25 -49.93
C ARG A 58 -75.19 8.10 -50.11
N LYS A 59 -75.11 7.49 -51.29
CA LYS A 59 -74.15 6.40 -51.58
C LYS A 59 -72.70 6.90 -51.54
N GLU A 60 -72.42 8.09 -52.07
CA GLU A 60 -71.11 8.72 -52.02
C GLU A 60 -70.67 9.04 -50.58
N LEU A 61 -71.57 9.61 -49.78
CA LEU A 61 -71.31 9.86 -48.35
C LEU A 61 -71.05 8.57 -47.57
N LEU A 62 -71.83 7.52 -47.82
CA LEU A 62 -71.60 6.21 -47.19
C LEU A 62 -70.24 5.62 -47.58
N HIS A 63 -69.85 5.72 -48.85
CA HIS A 63 -68.53 5.28 -49.30
C HIS A 63 -67.39 6.08 -48.64
N ASN A 64 -67.53 7.41 -48.56
CA ASN A 64 -66.55 8.27 -47.87
C ASN A 64 -66.42 7.91 -46.39
N ILE A 65 -67.52 7.58 -45.71
CA ILE A 65 -67.49 7.11 -44.32
C ILE A 65 -66.72 5.78 -44.22
N GLN A 66 -66.93 4.85 -45.16
CA GLN A 66 -66.18 3.58 -45.18
C GLN A 66 -64.68 3.81 -45.36
N LEU A 67 -64.28 4.68 -46.30
CA LEU A 67 -62.88 5.05 -46.51
C LEU A 67 -62.26 5.65 -45.23
N LEU A 68 -62.96 6.59 -44.59
CA LEU A 68 -62.48 7.20 -43.34
C LEU A 68 -62.36 6.17 -42.20
N LYS A 69 -63.27 5.20 -42.11
CA LYS A 69 -63.17 4.10 -41.13
C LYS A 69 -61.92 3.24 -41.36
N ILE A 70 -61.60 2.95 -42.63
CA ILE A 70 -60.39 2.19 -43.00
C ILE A 70 -59.13 3.01 -42.69
N GLU A 71 -59.09 4.29 -43.06
CA GLU A 71 -57.95 5.14 -42.76
C GLU A 71 -57.71 5.28 -41.25
N LEU A 72 -58.79 5.43 -40.47
CA LEU A 72 -58.71 5.47 -39.01
C LEU A 72 -58.18 4.16 -38.42
N SER A 73 -58.67 3.01 -38.90
CA SER A 73 -58.18 1.71 -38.42
C SER A 73 -56.72 1.47 -38.76
N GLN A 74 -56.28 1.87 -39.97
CA GLN A 74 -54.87 1.82 -40.37
C GLN A 74 -54.00 2.71 -39.48
N LYS A 75 -54.42 3.95 -39.21
CA LYS A 75 -53.69 4.86 -38.30
C LYS A 75 -53.61 4.30 -36.88
N ASN A 76 -54.68 3.70 -36.38
CA ASN A 76 -54.68 3.04 -35.07
C ASN A 76 -53.67 1.88 -35.04
N LEU A 77 -53.64 1.04 -36.09
CA LEU A 77 -52.69 -0.05 -36.18
C LEU A 77 -51.23 0.44 -36.17
N ILE A 78 -50.93 1.53 -36.88
CA ILE A 78 -49.61 2.16 -36.89
C ILE A 78 -49.24 2.64 -35.47
N ILE A 79 -50.17 3.32 -34.79
CA ILE A 79 -49.95 3.79 -33.42
C ILE A 79 -49.66 2.62 -32.48
N ASP A 80 -50.41 1.53 -32.57
CA ASP A 80 -50.23 0.37 -31.69
C ASP A 80 -48.92 -0.37 -31.98
N ASN A 81 -48.52 -0.47 -33.25
CA ASN A 81 -47.20 -1.00 -33.62
C ASN A 81 -46.06 -0.13 -33.05
N MET A 82 -46.13 1.19 -33.21
CA MET A 82 -45.14 2.11 -32.65
C MET A 82 -45.08 2.03 -31.12
N LYS A 83 -46.22 1.88 -30.44
CA LYS A 83 -46.26 1.66 -28.99
C LYS A 83 -45.57 0.36 -28.60
N ALA A 84 -45.83 -0.74 -29.31
CA ALA A 84 -45.20 -2.02 -29.05
C ALA A 84 -43.67 -1.93 -29.21
N ASP A 85 -43.20 -1.29 -30.29
CA ASP A 85 -41.77 -1.06 -30.54
C ASP A 85 -41.13 -0.22 -29.43
N HIS A 86 -41.80 0.86 -29.00
CA HIS A 86 -41.31 1.70 -27.91
C HIS A 86 -41.29 0.95 -26.56
N MET A 87 -42.31 0.15 -26.26
CA MET A 87 -42.34 -0.68 -25.05
C MET A 87 -41.20 -1.69 -25.04
N SER A 88 -41.00 -2.41 -26.15
CA SER A 88 -39.85 -3.32 -26.29
C SER A 88 -38.53 -2.57 -26.12
N LYS A 89 -38.42 -1.35 -26.66
CA LYS A 89 -37.20 -0.56 -26.52
C LYS A 89 -36.94 -0.11 -25.09
N ILE A 90 -37.98 0.23 -24.35
CA ILE A 90 -37.88 0.58 -22.93
C ILE A 90 -37.36 -0.63 -22.15
N GLU A 91 -37.93 -1.81 -22.35
CA GLU A 91 -37.50 -3.04 -21.68
C GLU A 91 -36.01 -3.36 -21.94
N GLU A 92 -35.57 -3.27 -23.20
CA GLU A 92 -34.15 -3.45 -23.55
C GLU A 92 -33.23 -2.44 -22.84
N LEU A 93 -33.65 -1.18 -22.75
CA LEU A 93 -32.86 -0.12 -22.12
C LEU A 93 -32.80 -0.29 -20.60
N GLU A 94 -33.89 -0.74 -19.99
CA GLU A 94 -33.95 -1.07 -18.56
C GLU A 94 -33.04 -2.26 -18.21
N GLU A 95 -33.04 -3.32 -19.02
CA GLU A 95 -32.13 -4.46 -18.86
C GLU A 95 -30.67 -4.01 -18.94
N ARG A 96 -30.30 -3.24 -19.98
CA ARG A 96 -28.93 -2.70 -20.13
C ARG A 96 -28.52 -1.80 -18.97
N LEU A 97 -29.45 -1.00 -18.45
CA LEU A 97 -29.19 -0.15 -17.29
C LEU A 97 -28.91 -1.00 -16.04
N ASN A 98 -29.72 -2.04 -15.82
CA ASN A 98 -29.54 -2.96 -14.70
C ASN A 98 -28.19 -3.69 -14.78
N ASP A 99 -27.79 -4.15 -15.96
CA ASP A 99 -26.48 -4.76 -16.18
C ASP A 99 -25.34 -3.78 -15.89
N ALA A 100 -25.44 -2.54 -16.37
CA ALA A 100 -24.43 -1.50 -16.12
C ALA A 100 -24.32 -1.18 -14.62
N LEU A 101 -25.45 -1.11 -13.90
CA LEU A 101 -25.47 -0.90 -12.45
C LEU A 101 -24.84 -2.08 -11.71
N HIS A 102 -25.13 -3.31 -12.12
CA HIS A 102 -24.53 -4.50 -11.53
C HIS A 102 -23.01 -4.51 -11.71
N GLN A 103 -22.53 -4.26 -12.94
CA GLN A 103 -21.10 -4.17 -13.24
C GLN A 103 -20.41 -3.08 -12.42
N LYS A 104 -21.04 -1.90 -12.32
CA LYS A 104 -20.53 -0.80 -11.47
C LYS A 104 -20.40 -1.26 -10.02
N GLN A 105 -21.41 -1.93 -9.46
CA GLN A 105 -21.36 -2.39 -8.07
C GLN A 105 -20.25 -3.42 -7.84
N VAL A 106 -20.07 -4.36 -8.76
CA VAL A 106 -18.96 -5.33 -8.71
C VAL A 106 -17.61 -4.63 -8.74
N LEU A 107 -17.43 -3.64 -9.62
CA LEU A 107 -16.17 -2.88 -9.71
C LEU A 107 -15.89 -2.08 -8.44
N VAL A 108 -16.90 -1.43 -7.86
CA VAL A 108 -16.77 -0.71 -6.59
C VAL A 108 -16.32 -1.64 -5.47
N LEU A 109 -16.94 -2.83 -5.35
CA LEU A 109 -16.55 -3.82 -4.33
C LEU A 109 -15.13 -4.33 -4.53
N ARG A 110 -14.70 -4.59 -5.78
CA ARG A 110 -13.33 -4.99 -6.09
C ARG A 110 -12.32 -3.91 -5.69
N LEU A 111 -12.60 -2.66 -6.03
CA LEU A 111 -11.72 -1.53 -5.71
C LEU A 111 -11.63 -1.31 -4.20
N ASP A 112 -12.76 -1.35 -3.47
CA ASP A 112 -12.78 -1.21 -2.02
C ASP A 112 -12.01 -2.34 -1.33
N ASN A 113 -12.16 -3.59 -1.82
CA ASN A 113 -11.39 -4.71 -1.31
C ASN A 113 -9.89 -4.55 -1.53
N GLN A 114 -9.48 -4.16 -2.76
CA GLN A 114 -8.08 -3.94 -3.09
C GLN A 114 -7.47 -2.81 -2.24
N LEU A 115 -8.22 -1.73 -2.01
CA LEU A 115 -7.80 -0.61 -1.18
C LEU A 115 -7.62 -1.05 0.28
N LYS A 116 -8.58 -1.80 0.84
CA LYS A 116 -8.50 -2.35 2.20
C LYS A 116 -7.29 -3.27 2.37
N LEU A 117 -7.09 -4.22 1.45
CA LEU A 117 -5.93 -5.12 1.48
C LEU A 117 -4.62 -4.33 1.43
N THR A 118 -4.51 -3.36 0.52
CA THR A 118 -3.30 -2.53 0.38
C THR A 118 -3.06 -1.70 1.65
N GLN A 119 -4.11 -1.18 2.28
CA GLN A 119 -4.01 -0.40 3.51
C GLN A 119 -3.57 -1.28 4.70
N GLU A 120 -4.13 -2.47 4.83
CA GLU A 120 -3.77 -3.43 5.87
C GLU A 120 -2.32 -3.93 5.70
N GLU A 121 -1.91 -4.26 4.48
CA GLU A 121 -0.56 -4.68 4.14
C GLU A 121 0.47 -3.57 4.49
N ASN A 122 0.20 -2.33 4.08
CA ASN A 122 1.05 -1.19 4.42
C ASN A 122 1.16 -0.97 5.93
N ARG A 123 0.07 -1.11 6.68
CA ARG A 123 0.09 -1.00 8.15
C ARG A 123 0.95 -2.10 8.78
N LYS A 124 0.82 -3.35 8.32
CA LYS A 124 1.64 -4.46 8.80
C LYS A 124 3.12 -4.23 8.51
N GLN A 125 3.45 -3.85 7.28
CA GLN A 125 4.83 -3.56 6.88
C GLN A 125 5.42 -2.36 7.65
N GLN A 126 4.63 -1.33 7.92
CA GLN A 126 5.07 -0.20 8.73
C GLN A 126 5.33 -0.60 10.19
N ALA A 127 4.46 -1.43 10.78
CA ALA A 127 4.65 -1.93 12.14
C ALA A 127 5.92 -2.80 12.24
N LEU A 128 6.14 -3.70 11.28
CA LEU A 128 7.34 -4.55 11.22
C LEU A 128 8.62 -3.71 11.08
N ARG A 129 8.65 -2.76 10.14
CA ARG A 129 9.79 -1.84 9.99
C ARG A 129 10.07 -1.04 11.25
N LYS A 130 9.03 -0.62 11.97
CA LYS A 130 9.19 0.10 13.24
C LYS A 130 9.82 -0.80 14.31
N GLN A 131 9.35 -2.04 14.43
CA GLN A 131 9.91 -3.02 15.36
C GLN A 131 11.38 -3.34 15.05
N GLU A 132 11.72 -3.55 13.77
CA GLU A 132 13.10 -3.78 13.33
C GLU A 132 14.00 -2.57 13.64
N MET A 133 13.52 -1.36 13.38
CA MET A 133 14.24 -0.13 13.70
C MET A 133 14.50 -0.01 15.21
N GLU A 134 13.50 -0.27 16.05
CA GLU A 134 13.64 -0.25 17.51
C GLU A 134 14.66 -1.29 18.00
N ALA A 135 14.66 -2.50 17.42
CA ALA A 135 15.64 -3.54 17.76
C ALA A 135 17.08 -3.14 17.37
N ILE A 136 17.26 -2.53 16.19
CA ILE A 136 18.56 -2.03 15.74
C ILE A 136 19.04 -0.91 16.65
N LEU A 137 18.18 0.06 16.99
CA LEU A 137 18.52 1.17 17.88
C LEU A 137 18.94 0.67 19.26
N LEU A 138 18.19 -0.27 19.84
CA LEU A 138 18.54 -0.87 21.13
C LEU A 138 19.91 -1.57 21.07
N ARG A 139 20.17 -2.33 20.00
CA ARG A 139 21.45 -2.99 19.80
C ARG A 139 22.59 -1.99 19.63
N GLN A 140 22.36 -0.90 18.90
CA GLN A 140 23.34 0.16 18.72
C GLN A 140 23.68 0.81 20.05
N GLN A 141 22.67 1.14 20.88
CA GLN A 141 22.89 1.72 22.20
C GLN A 141 23.74 0.81 23.10
N GLN A 142 23.47 -0.50 23.11
CA GLN A 142 24.28 -1.48 23.85
C GLN A 142 25.73 -1.51 23.34
N LEU A 143 25.94 -1.47 22.03
CA LEU A 143 27.28 -1.44 21.45
C LEU A 143 28.03 -0.14 21.79
N GLU A 144 27.35 1.00 21.79
CA GLU A 144 27.94 2.28 22.16
C GLU A 144 28.30 2.32 23.65
N GLU A 145 27.47 1.75 24.53
CA GLU A 145 27.76 1.63 25.95
C GLU A 145 28.95 0.69 26.22
N THR A 146 28.96 -0.50 25.61
CA THR A 146 30.09 -1.43 25.75
C THR A 146 31.39 -0.84 25.22
N ASN A 147 31.36 -0.12 24.09
CA ASN A 147 32.54 0.57 23.57
C ASN A 147 33.04 1.66 24.51
N ARG A 148 32.13 2.44 25.11
CA ARG A 148 32.48 3.43 26.15
C ARG A 148 33.19 2.77 27.34
N GLN A 149 32.62 1.68 27.86
CA GLN A 149 33.21 0.91 28.96
C GLN A 149 34.59 0.33 28.59
N LEU A 150 34.77 -0.16 27.36
CA LEU A 150 36.07 -0.65 26.88
C LEU A 150 37.10 0.48 26.79
N CYS A 151 36.70 1.67 26.32
CA CYS A 151 37.57 2.84 26.28
C CYS A 151 37.99 3.30 27.67
N GLU A 152 37.05 3.30 28.64
CA GLU A 152 37.32 3.60 30.04
C GLU A 152 38.31 2.60 30.64
N LYS A 153 38.05 1.30 30.51
CA LYS A 153 38.95 0.22 30.97
C LYS A 153 40.33 0.30 30.33
N ALA A 154 40.42 0.60 29.03
CA ALA A 154 41.71 0.79 28.35
C ALA A 154 42.44 2.04 28.89
N GLY A 155 41.71 3.10 29.25
CA GLY A 155 42.24 4.26 29.95
C GLY A 155 42.78 3.93 31.34
N GLU A 156 42.02 3.17 32.12
CA GLU A 156 42.41 2.68 33.44
C GLU A 156 43.66 1.81 33.37
N LEU A 157 43.70 0.86 32.45
CA LEU A 157 44.87 0.01 32.23
C LEU A 157 46.11 0.86 31.92
N ARG A 158 46.00 1.84 31.00
CA ARG A 158 47.11 2.77 30.70
C ARG A 158 47.59 3.57 31.91
N ARG A 159 46.70 3.93 32.85
CA ARG A 159 47.08 4.61 34.09
C ARG A 159 47.75 3.65 35.07
N SER A 160 47.23 2.43 35.21
CA SER A 160 47.79 1.39 36.08
C SER A 160 49.20 0.96 35.67
N LEU A 161 49.52 1.03 34.37
CA LEU A 161 50.84 0.66 33.84
C LEU A 161 51.89 1.78 33.96
N ARG A 162 51.63 2.90 34.64
CA ARG A 162 52.62 3.98 34.81
C ARG A 162 53.69 3.65 35.85
N ASP A 163 53.28 3.01 36.95
CA ASP A 163 54.17 2.69 38.08
C ASP A 163 54.29 1.18 38.21
N LEU A 164 55.40 0.65 37.69
CA LEU A 164 55.67 -0.80 37.58
C LEU A 164 56.85 -1.26 38.45
N ASP A 165 57.35 -0.40 39.33
CA ASP A 165 58.46 -0.75 40.21
C ASP A 165 58.03 -1.87 41.18
N LEU A 166 58.81 -2.94 41.20
CA LEU A 166 58.52 -4.16 41.91
C LEU A 166 59.67 -4.48 42.88
N SER A 167 59.35 -4.89 44.10
CA SER A 167 60.34 -5.40 45.05
C SER A 167 60.74 -6.84 44.70
N GLN A 168 61.93 -7.25 45.13
CA GLN A 168 62.44 -8.60 44.86
C GLN A 168 61.58 -9.70 45.51
N ASP A 169 61.04 -9.46 46.70
CA ASP A 169 60.16 -10.40 47.39
C ASP A 169 58.85 -10.57 46.63
N ARG A 170 58.27 -9.45 46.18
CA ARG A 170 57.03 -9.45 45.40
C ARG A 170 57.19 -10.12 44.03
N TYR A 171 58.35 -9.97 43.40
CA TYR A 171 58.68 -10.68 42.17
C TYR A 171 58.66 -12.20 42.37
N GLN A 172 59.28 -12.71 43.45
CA GLN A 172 59.32 -14.15 43.72
C GLN A 172 57.93 -14.72 44.02
N GLU A 173 57.10 -13.97 44.74
CA GLU A 173 55.69 -14.31 44.97
C GLU A 173 54.93 -14.45 43.64
N LEU A 174 55.00 -13.43 42.78
CA LEU A 174 54.27 -13.40 41.52
C LEU A 174 54.76 -14.47 40.54
N ARG A 175 56.07 -14.72 40.48
CA ARG A 175 56.68 -15.75 39.61
C ARG A 175 56.22 -17.17 39.94
N GLY A 176 55.79 -17.42 41.17
CA GLY A 176 55.26 -18.72 41.60
C GLY A 176 53.80 -18.97 41.22
N LEU A 177 53.09 -17.95 40.74
CA LEU A 177 51.66 -18.03 40.40
C LEU A 177 51.46 -18.26 38.89
N PRO A 178 50.37 -18.96 38.48
CA PRO A 178 50.00 -19.09 37.07
C PRO A 178 49.42 -17.77 36.51
N GLU A 179 49.65 -17.52 35.22
CA GLU A 179 49.30 -16.25 34.55
C GLU A 179 47.81 -15.89 34.67
N ASP A 180 46.91 -16.87 34.63
CA ASP A 180 45.46 -16.67 34.75
C ASP A 180 45.01 -16.06 36.10
N LYS A 181 45.88 -16.13 37.12
CA LYS A 181 45.62 -15.61 38.47
C LYS A 181 46.31 -14.28 38.74
N ILE A 182 47.13 -13.80 37.81
CA ILE A 182 47.91 -12.57 37.96
C ILE A 182 47.22 -11.47 37.16
N SER A 183 47.09 -10.27 37.74
CA SER A 183 46.55 -9.14 36.99
C SER A 183 47.48 -8.73 35.84
N ILE A 184 46.93 -8.10 34.79
CA ILE A 184 47.74 -7.61 33.66
C ILE A 184 48.84 -6.66 34.15
N GLN A 185 48.55 -5.79 35.13
CA GLN A 185 49.53 -4.87 35.71
C GLN A 185 50.67 -5.64 36.39
N GLU A 186 50.36 -6.62 37.25
CA GLU A 186 51.36 -7.42 37.95
C GLU A 186 52.20 -8.26 36.99
N TYR A 187 51.57 -8.83 35.95
CA TYR A 187 52.27 -9.57 34.92
C TYR A 187 53.27 -8.68 34.19
N VAL A 188 52.85 -7.47 33.77
CA VAL A 188 53.74 -6.51 33.10
C VAL A 188 54.84 -6.02 34.05
N ALA A 189 54.54 -5.75 35.33
CA ALA A 189 55.51 -5.35 36.33
C ALA A 189 56.58 -6.44 36.57
N MET A 190 56.17 -7.71 36.64
CA MET A 190 57.07 -8.86 36.74
C MET A 190 58.04 -8.92 35.54
N ARG A 191 57.52 -8.78 34.32
CA ARG A 191 58.36 -8.74 33.10
C ARG A 191 59.29 -7.53 33.07
N PHE A 192 58.81 -6.37 33.51
CA PHE A 192 59.60 -5.15 33.59
C PHE A 192 60.75 -5.32 34.60
N TYR A 193 60.48 -5.92 35.76
CA TYR A 193 61.47 -6.24 36.77
C TYR A 193 62.56 -7.18 36.25
N GLU A 194 62.20 -8.24 35.50
CA GLU A 194 63.15 -9.19 34.89
C GLU A 194 64.17 -8.50 33.98
N VAL A 195 63.73 -7.49 33.23
CA VAL A 195 64.56 -6.77 32.25
C VAL A 195 65.34 -5.62 32.89
N VAL A 196 64.69 -4.84 33.76
CA VAL A 196 65.27 -3.59 34.29
C VAL A 196 66.28 -3.85 35.41
N THR A 197 66.04 -4.84 36.27
CA THR A 197 66.93 -5.15 37.40
C THR A 197 68.37 -5.47 36.97
N PRO A 198 68.65 -6.35 35.99
CA PRO A 198 70.02 -6.60 35.56
C PRO A 198 70.67 -5.38 34.90
N LEU A 199 69.92 -4.57 34.15
CA LEU A 199 70.42 -3.32 33.57
C LEU A 199 70.80 -2.30 34.65
N ARG A 200 69.98 -2.15 35.69
CA ARG A 200 70.29 -1.30 36.85
C ARG A 200 71.57 -1.79 37.55
N ALA A 201 71.74 -3.09 37.74
CA ALA A 201 72.95 -3.66 38.34
C ALA A 201 74.21 -3.36 37.51
N GLN A 202 74.14 -3.55 36.19
CA GLN A 202 75.25 -3.20 35.29
C GLN A 202 75.58 -1.71 35.31
N LEU A 203 74.56 -0.84 35.38
CA LEU A 203 74.77 0.61 35.45
C LEU A 203 75.48 1.01 36.74
N VAL A 204 75.13 0.40 37.88
CA VAL A 204 75.82 0.58 39.15
C VAL A 204 77.25 0.04 39.10
N GLU A 205 77.47 -1.12 38.50
CA GLU A 205 78.83 -1.68 38.34
C GLU A 205 79.71 -0.77 37.46
N LEU A 206 79.18 -0.29 36.34
CA LEU A 206 79.88 0.63 35.44
C LEU A 206 80.17 1.97 36.10
N SER A 207 79.23 2.51 36.90
CA SER A 207 79.46 3.77 37.61
C SER A 207 80.56 3.65 38.67
N LEU A 208 80.61 2.53 39.40
CA LEU A 208 81.68 2.21 40.35
C LEU A 208 83.04 2.03 39.67
N LYS A 209 83.08 1.36 38.52
CA LYS A 209 84.32 1.25 37.73
C LYS A 209 84.78 2.62 37.24
N ASN A 210 83.85 3.45 36.77
CA ASN A 210 84.17 4.79 36.29
C ASN A 210 84.73 5.66 37.43
N SER A 211 84.14 5.62 38.62
CA SER A 211 84.67 6.35 39.78
C SER A 211 86.06 5.86 40.17
N SER A 212 86.27 4.55 40.24
CA SER A 212 87.60 3.95 40.51
C SER A 212 88.66 4.41 39.51
N VAL A 213 88.35 4.37 38.21
CA VAL A 213 89.29 4.80 37.16
C VAL A 213 89.53 6.30 37.22
N THR A 214 88.51 7.10 37.55
CA THR A 214 88.65 8.55 37.71
C THR A 214 89.55 8.88 38.90
N GLU A 215 89.36 8.21 40.03
CA GLU A 215 90.21 8.33 41.22
C GLU A 215 91.65 7.91 40.94
N GLU A 216 91.86 6.80 40.22
CA GLU A 216 93.20 6.37 39.78
C GLU A 216 93.86 7.43 38.89
N LEU A 217 93.13 8.00 37.93
CA LEU A 217 93.62 9.02 37.01
C LEU A 217 93.99 10.31 37.76
N ASP A 218 93.17 10.73 38.73
CA ASP A 218 93.45 11.88 39.58
C ASP A 218 94.67 11.64 40.49
N MET A 219 94.82 10.42 41.01
CA MET A 219 96.00 10.01 41.77
C MET A 219 97.26 10.01 40.89
N HIS A 220 97.16 9.57 39.64
CA HIS A 220 98.27 9.65 38.67
C HIS A 220 98.60 11.11 38.31
N ARG A 221 97.59 11.95 38.11
CA ARG A 221 97.76 13.37 37.79
C ARG A 221 98.42 14.15 38.93
N THR A 222 98.04 13.87 40.17
CA THR A 222 98.68 14.44 41.36
C THR A 222 100.13 13.96 41.51
N LYS A 223 100.40 12.66 41.36
CA LYS A 223 101.79 12.12 41.33
C LYS A 223 102.64 12.76 40.23
N MET A 224 102.07 13.04 39.06
CA MET A 224 102.79 13.68 37.97
C MET A 224 103.12 15.15 38.28
N LYS A 225 102.17 15.89 38.88
CA LYS A 225 102.41 17.27 39.34
C LYS A 225 103.53 17.34 40.36
N THR A 226 103.53 16.47 41.37
CA THR A 226 104.58 16.47 42.41
C THR A 226 105.95 16.14 41.82
N LEU A 227 106.04 15.19 40.87
CA LEU A 227 107.30 14.90 40.17
C LEU A 227 107.82 16.10 39.34
N ILE A 228 106.93 16.86 38.69
CA ILE A 228 107.30 18.06 37.95
C ILE A 228 107.79 19.15 38.91
N GLU A 229 107.11 19.36 40.04
CA GLU A 229 107.51 20.31 41.08
C GLU A 229 108.86 19.95 41.69
N VAL A 230 109.11 18.68 42.03
CA VAL A 230 110.41 18.19 42.54
C VAL A 230 111.54 18.39 41.52
N LYS A 231 111.28 18.20 40.23
CA LYS A 231 112.27 18.46 39.17
C LYS A 231 112.56 19.96 38.97
N HIS A 232 111.63 20.86 39.29
CA HIS A 232 111.85 22.31 39.23
C HIS A 232 112.57 22.85 40.48
N THR A 233 112.53 22.15 41.63
CA THR A 233 113.23 22.56 42.86
C THR A 233 114.66 22.06 42.99
N ASN A 234 115.12 21.15 42.12
CA ASN A 234 116.52 20.73 42.03
C ASN A 234 117.15 21.23 40.71
N PRO A 235 117.71 22.46 40.68
CA PRO A 235 118.51 22.90 39.56
C PRO A 235 119.91 22.31 39.70
N THR A 236 120.30 21.44 38.76
CA THR A 236 121.72 21.30 38.39
C THR A 236 122.17 22.47 37.55
#